data_AF-A0A7S4DES3-F1
#
_entry.id   AF-A0A7S4DES3-F1
#
_cell.length_a   1.000
_cell.length_b   1.000
_cell.length_c   1.000
_cell.angle_alpha   90.00
_cell.angle_beta   90.00
_cell.angle_gamma   90.00
#
_symmetry.space_group_name_H-M   'P 1'
#
loop_
_entity.id
_entity.type
_entity.pdbx_description
1 polymer ?
#
loop_
_entity_poly.entity_id
_entity_poly.type
_entity_poly.pdbx_seq_one_letter_code
_entity_poly.pdbx_strand_id
1 'polypeptide(L)'
;GCKLCVPAALHLDVAGMYSGSEGLPNDIIQVDETSSETLIEEFVALLSESFCGSTSDPPEAAISWAYDPECSGENPAAALTQEPSDSRKNYFRYMVRMGFRQAARHGGCFALLDKSSGSDGAKIVAATITFPPNNKKLYLLGTCEMIYLVRQLGGASAVPPAMKGGSSAKRLKLLDQAMHLSHSENASEPHLYVWFLAAALREKGKGYGKRMMNFLKNAADNMNVKIYLECGGQKNESFYQHHGYQVKKRYPIEYKGCSYR
;
A
#
# COMPACT_ATOMS: atom_id res chain seq x y z
N GLY A 1 22.83 -16.94 -7.81
CA GLY A 1 21.45 -17.28 -7.43
C GLY A 1 20.63 -17.52 -8.68
N CYS A 2 19.76 -18.52 -8.68
CA CYS A 2 18.84 -18.76 -9.78
C CYS A 2 18.01 -17.49 -10.04
N LYS A 3 17.96 -17.00 -11.29
CA LYS A 3 17.14 -15.82 -11.67
C LYS A 3 15.63 -16.03 -11.44
N LEU A 4 15.22 -17.28 -11.19
CA LEU A 4 13.86 -17.66 -10.83
C LEU A 4 13.66 -17.81 -9.31
N CYS A 5 14.71 -17.81 -8.48
CA CYS A 5 14.54 -18.01 -7.04
C CYS A 5 14.22 -16.68 -6.36
N VAL A 6 13.23 -16.72 -5.45
CA VAL A 6 12.87 -15.61 -4.57
C VAL A 6 14.16 -15.07 -3.93
N PRO A 7 14.44 -13.76 -4.02
CA PRO A 7 15.53 -13.18 -3.25
C PRO A 7 15.37 -13.62 -1.80
N ALA A 8 16.46 -14.07 -1.16
CA ALA A 8 16.42 -14.29 0.28
C ALA A 8 15.80 -13.06 0.93
N ALA A 9 14.97 -13.27 1.96
CA ALA A 9 14.55 -12.18 2.83
C ALA A 9 15.81 -11.37 3.13
N LEU A 10 15.76 -10.09 2.82
CA LEU A 10 16.91 -9.26 3.06
C LEU A 10 17.10 -9.28 4.58
N HIS A 11 18.14 -9.95 5.06
CA HIS A 11 18.60 -9.88 6.45
C HIS A 11 19.18 -8.48 6.69
N LEU A 12 18.38 -7.45 6.40
CA LEU A 12 18.65 -6.10 6.76
C LEU A 12 18.32 -6.00 8.24
N ASP A 13 19.15 -5.26 8.96
CA ASP A 13 18.74 -4.69 10.23
C ASP A 13 17.66 -3.65 9.92
N VAL A 14 16.44 -4.12 9.64
CA VAL A 14 15.35 -3.27 9.18
C VAL A 14 14.95 -2.28 10.28
N ALA A 15 15.02 -2.72 11.53
CA ALA A 15 14.86 -1.85 12.68
C ALA A 15 15.91 -0.73 12.64
N GLY A 16 17.19 -1.05 12.49
CA GLY A 16 18.26 -0.04 12.37
C GLY A 16 18.08 0.91 11.18
N MET A 17 17.66 0.40 10.01
CA MET A 17 17.49 1.22 8.80
C MET A 17 16.35 2.25 8.92
N TYR A 18 15.18 1.84 9.41
CA TYR A 18 14.03 2.74 9.52
C TYR A 18 14.16 3.67 10.72
N SER A 19 14.74 3.17 11.80
CA SER A 19 14.68 3.84 13.10
C SER A 19 15.95 4.57 13.51
N GLY A 20 17.07 4.32 12.81
CA GLY A 20 18.37 4.88 13.15
C GLY A 20 18.86 4.35 14.50
N SER A 21 19.72 5.12 15.18
CA SER A 21 20.26 4.75 16.49
C SER A 21 19.26 4.88 17.64
N GLU A 22 18.16 5.60 17.44
CA GLU A 22 17.19 5.92 18.51
C GLU A 22 16.07 4.89 18.67
N GLY A 23 15.96 3.93 17.73
CA GLY A 23 14.86 2.97 17.75
C GLY A 23 13.55 3.56 17.21
N LEU A 24 12.54 2.70 17.01
CA LEU A 24 11.26 3.14 16.47
C LEU A 24 10.59 4.10 17.48
N PRO A 25 9.84 5.11 17.01
CA PRO A 25 9.06 5.92 17.92
C PRO A 25 8.11 5.06 18.75
N ASN A 26 7.90 5.43 20.03
CA ASN A 26 7.17 4.59 20.99
C ASN A 26 5.74 4.20 20.57
N ASP A 27 5.11 4.96 19.68
CA ASP A 27 3.76 4.76 19.14
C ASP A 27 3.75 4.02 17.78
N ILE A 28 4.90 3.71 17.21
CA ILE A 28 5.03 3.00 15.93
C ILE A 28 5.64 1.63 16.16
N ILE A 29 4.99 0.60 15.62
CA ILE A 29 5.49 -0.76 15.64
C ILE A 29 5.72 -1.26 14.21
N GLN A 30 6.68 -2.17 14.06
CA GLN A 30 6.80 -2.97 12.86
C GLN A 30 5.82 -4.15 12.93
N VAL A 31 5.12 -4.42 11.84
CA VAL A 31 4.24 -5.60 11.70
C VAL A 31 4.90 -6.52 10.68
N ASP A 32 5.30 -7.72 11.07
CA ASP A 32 6.04 -8.65 10.21
C ASP A 32 5.48 -10.07 10.27
N GLU A 33 6.19 -11.03 9.67
CA GLU A 33 5.74 -12.44 9.62
C GLU A 33 5.76 -13.14 10.99
N THR A 34 6.41 -12.56 12.00
CA THR A 34 6.49 -13.09 13.37
C THR A 34 5.44 -12.47 14.30
N SER A 35 4.76 -11.41 13.85
CA SER A 35 3.66 -10.77 14.57
C SER A 35 2.48 -11.73 14.78
N SER A 36 1.66 -11.48 15.80
CA SER A 36 0.46 -12.29 16.04
C SER A 36 -0.52 -12.18 14.87
N GLU A 37 -1.25 -13.26 14.57
CA GLU A 37 -2.22 -13.25 13.48
C GLU A 37 -3.28 -12.16 13.71
N THR A 38 -3.74 -11.94 14.94
CA THR A 38 -4.67 -10.85 15.28
C THR A 38 -4.14 -9.48 14.87
N LEU A 39 -2.86 -9.19 15.14
CA LEU A 39 -2.25 -7.90 14.79
C LEU A 39 -2.10 -7.75 13.27
N ILE A 40 -1.69 -8.83 12.58
CA ILE A 40 -1.62 -8.85 11.12
C ILE A 40 -2.99 -8.60 10.51
N GLU A 41 -4.04 -9.22 11.07
CA GLU A 41 -5.40 -9.06 10.58
C GLU A 41 -5.96 -7.65 10.81
N GLU A 42 -5.65 -7.03 11.94
CA GLU A 42 -6.00 -5.63 12.22
C GLU A 42 -5.30 -4.68 11.24
N PHE A 43 -4.00 -4.90 10.99
CA PHE A 43 -3.20 -4.14 10.03
C PHE A 43 -3.79 -4.24 8.61
N VAL A 44 -4.06 -5.46 8.14
CA VAL A 44 -4.64 -5.71 6.82
C VAL A 44 -6.05 -5.14 6.74
N ALA A 45 -6.87 -5.30 7.77
CA ALA A 45 -8.23 -4.77 7.81
C ALA A 45 -8.22 -3.25 7.62
N LEU A 46 -7.44 -2.51 8.42
CA LEU A 46 -7.37 -1.04 8.33
C LEU A 46 -7.03 -0.56 6.93
N LEU A 47 -5.94 -1.08 6.34
CA LEU A 47 -5.51 -0.68 5.00
C LEU A 47 -6.57 -1.06 3.95
N SER A 48 -7.11 -2.29 4.04
CA SER A 48 -8.09 -2.77 3.06
C SER A 48 -9.40 -2.00 3.11
N GLU A 49 -9.90 -1.64 4.29
CA GLU A 49 -11.10 -0.82 4.46
C GLU A 49 -10.88 0.59 3.91
N SER A 50 -9.74 1.21 4.22
CA SER A 50 -9.44 2.55 3.72
C SER A 50 -9.30 2.61 2.21
N PHE A 51 -8.71 1.58 1.59
CA PHE A 51 -8.55 1.53 0.13
C PHE A 51 -9.84 1.08 -0.56
N CYS A 52 -10.65 0.22 0.07
CA CYS A 52 -11.93 -0.24 -0.45
C CYS A 52 -12.95 0.89 -0.57
N GLY A 53 -12.93 1.85 0.36
CA GLY A 53 -13.91 2.93 0.45
C GLY A 53 -15.29 2.45 0.90
N SER A 54 -16.19 3.41 1.06
CA SER A 54 -17.61 3.24 1.44
C SER A 54 -18.46 4.32 0.77
N THR A 55 -19.75 4.37 1.11
CA THR A 55 -20.63 5.48 0.69
C THR A 55 -20.31 6.82 1.37
N SER A 56 -19.58 6.79 2.49
CA SER A 56 -19.13 7.98 3.22
C SER A 56 -17.68 8.35 2.95
N ASP A 57 -16.87 7.39 2.50
CA ASP A 57 -15.43 7.53 2.41
C ASP A 57 -14.92 7.13 1.03
N PRO A 58 -14.17 8.02 0.33
CA PRO A 58 -13.65 7.69 -0.98
C PRO A 58 -12.62 6.54 -0.89
N PRO A 59 -12.61 5.63 -1.88
CA PRO A 59 -11.60 4.59 -1.99
C PRO A 59 -10.26 5.16 -2.47
N GLU A 60 -9.24 4.30 -2.58
CA GLU A 60 -8.10 4.62 -3.44
C GLU A 60 -8.56 4.57 -4.90
N ALA A 61 -8.40 5.68 -5.60
CA ALA A 61 -9.08 5.94 -6.86
C ALA A 61 -8.59 5.04 -8.01
N ALA A 62 -7.29 4.79 -8.11
CA ALA A 62 -6.71 4.05 -9.24
C ALA A 62 -7.12 2.57 -9.19
N ILE A 63 -6.97 1.95 -8.02
CA ILE A 63 -7.31 0.56 -7.75
C ILE A 63 -8.83 0.36 -7.78
N SER A 64 -9.59 1.33 -7.26
CA SER A 64 -11.06 1.32 -7.35
C SER A 64 -11.53 1.33 -8.79
N TRP A 65 -10.98 2.22 -9.63
CA TRP A 65 -11.30 2.27 -11.07
C TRP A 65 -10.91 0.98 -11.78
N ALA A 66 -9.76 0.39 -11.44
CA ALA A 66 -9.34 -0.89 -11.99
C ALA A 66 -10.33 -2.01 -11.63
N TYR A 67 -10.83 -2.03 -10.40
CA TYR A 67 -11.88 -2.95 -9.96
C TYR A 67 -13.18 -2.71 -10.74
N ASP A 68 -13.77 -1.53 -10.58
CA ASP A 68 -15.04 -1.12 -11.15
C ASP A 68 -15.07 0.40 -11.40
N PRO A 69 -15.02 0.86 -12.66
CA PRO A 69 -14.94 2.29 -12.97
C PRO A 69 -16.25 3.04 -12.66
N GLU A 70 -17.37 2.34 -12.43
CA GLU A 70 -18.68 2.95 -12.22
C GLU A 70 -19.03 3.07 -10.73
N CYS A 71 -18.26 2.43 -9.83
CA CYS A 71 -18.62 2.32 -8.42
C CYS A 71 -18.64 3.66 -7.66
N SER A 72 -17.96 4.68 -8.18
CA SER A 72 -17.91 6.04 -7.62
C SER A 72 -18.57 7.09 -8.55
N GLY A 73 -19.40 6.64 -9.51
CA GLY A 73 -19.99 7.52 -10.52
C GLY A 73 -18.96 8.09 -11.49
N GLU A 74 -19.08 9.37 -11.84
CA GLU A 74 -18.18 10.02 -12.81
C GLU A 74 -16.76 10.28 -12.27
N ASN A 75 -16.59 10.30 -10.94
CA ASN A 75 -15.32 10.60 -10.30
C ASN A 75 -14.80 9.37 -9.53
N PRO A 76 -13.75 8.67 -10.01
CA PRO A 76 -13.23 7.48 -9.33
C PRO A 76 -12.63 7.76 -7.94
N ALA A 77 -12.37 9.02 -7.60
CA ALA A 77 -11.90 9.45 -6.28
C ALA A 77 -13.05 9.91 -5.34
N ALA A 78 -14.31 9.80 -5.78
CA ALA A 78 -15.47 10.05 -4.93
C ALA A 78 -15.85 8.82 -4.09
N ALA A 79 -16.68 9.04 -3.07
CA ALA A 79 -17.29 7.95 -2.30
C ALA A 79 -18.09 7.01 -3.22
N LEU A 80 -18.26 5.77 -2.78
CA LEU A 80 -18.99 4.77 -3.54
C LEU A 80 -20.48 5.15 -3.64
N THR A 81 -21.10 4.83 -4.77
CA THR A 81 -22.54 5.04 -4.99
C THR A 81 -23.39 4.05 -4.20
N GLN A 82 -22.79 2.93 -3.75
CA GLN A 82 -23.42 1.87 -2.96
C GLN A 82 -22.41 1.32 -1.94
N GLU A 83 -22.92 0.67 -0.88
CA GLU A 83 -22.06 -0.03 0.07
C GLU A 83 -21.19 -1.09 -0.63
N PRO A 84 -19.91 -1.26 -0.22
CA PRO A 84 -19.02 -2.19 -0.88
C PRO A 84 -19.52 -3.63 -0.70
N SER A 85 -19.68 -4.33 -1.83
CA SER A 85 -20.02 -5.75 -1.84
C SER A 85 -18.92 -6.60 -1.20
N ASP A 86 -19.27 -7.80 -0.76
CA ASP A 86 -18.29 -8.74 -0.19
C ASP A 86 -17.19 -9.12 -1.20
N SER A 87 -17.53 -9.17 -2.49
CA SER A 87 -16.55 -9.40 -3.56
C SER A 87 -15.51 -8.28 -3.62
N ARG A 88 -15.94 -7.02 -3.48
CA ARG A 88 -15.06 -5.84 -3.42
C ARG A 88 -14.20 -5.88 -2.17
N LYS A 89 -14.79 -6.08 -0.99
CA LYS A 89 -14.05 -6.21 0.27
C LYS A 89 -12.98 -7.29 0.19
N ASN A 90 -13.32 -8.46 -0.34
CA ASN A 90 -12.39 -9.55 -0.54
C ASN A 90 -11.26 -9.19 -1.54
N TYR A 91 -11.58 -8.48 -2.62
CA TYR A 91 -10.59 -8.00 -3.59
C TYR A 91 -9.53 -7.08 -2.93
N PHE A 92 -9.97 -6.07 -2.19
CA PHE A 92 -9.07 -5.13 -1.50
C PHE A 92 -8.28 -5.79 -0.37
N ARG A 93 -8.94 -6.65 0.42
CA ARG A 93 -8.27 -7.43 1.47
C ARG A 93 -7.18 -8.33 0.89
N TYR A 94 -7.45 -8.99 -0.24
CA TYR A 94 -6.46 -9.82 -0.92
C TYR A 94 -5.26 -9.02 -1.43
N MET A 95 -5.47 -7.85 -2.06
CA MET A 95 -4.35 -6.98 -2.49
C MET A 95 -3.48 -6.54 -1.32
N VAL A 96 -4.10 -6.04 -0.25
CA VAL A 96 -3.36 -5.58 0.92
C VAL A 96 -2.61 -6.74 1.58
N ARG A 97 -3.22 -7.92 1.71
CA ARG A 97 -2.55 -9.09 2.29
C ARG A 97 -1.38 -9.57 1.43
N MET A 98 -1.51 -9.52 0.10
CA MET A 98 -0.40 -9.77 -0.82
C MET A 98 0.72 -8.75 -0.63
N GLY A 99 0.39 -7.46 -0.57
CA GLY A 99 1.37 -6.41 -0.35
C GLY A 99 2.07 -6.52 1.00
N PHE A 100 1.33 -6.85 2.06
CA PHE A 100 1.88 -7.12 3.38
C PHE A 100 2.89 -8.27 3.33
N ARG A 101 2.53 -9.43 2.75
CA ARG A 101 3.43 -10.59 2.69
C ARG A 101 4.69 -10.31 1.88
N GLN A 102 4.58 -9.50 0.83
CA GLN A 102 5.75 -9.09 0.04
C GLN A 102 6.66 -8.16 0.86
N ALA A 103 6.12 -7.09 1.43
CA ALA A 103 6.90 -6.06 2.13
C ALA A 103 7.40 -6.49 3.52
N ALA A 104 6.66 -7.33 4.25
CA ALA A 104 7.04 -7.80 5.58
C ALA A 104 8.37 -8.56 5.58
N ARG A 105 8.64 -9.32 4.50
CA ARG A 105 9.93 -10.02 4.26
C ARG A 105 11.12 -9.07 4.06
N HIS A 106 10.83 -7.79 3.87
CA HIS A 106 11.78 -6.70 3.70
C HIS A 106 11.62 -5.65 4.82
N GLY A 107 10.83 -5.99 5.85
CA GLY A 107 10.48 -5.18 7.01
C GLY A 107 9.85 -3.82 6.68
N GLY A 108 9.10 -3.73 5.59
CA GLY A 108 8.45 -2.49 5.14
C GLY A 108 7.05 -2.25 5.70
N CYS A 109 6.63 -2.91 6.78
CA CYS A 109 5.25 -2.84 7.26
C CYS A 109 5.22 -2.22 8.66
N PHE A 110 4.55 -1.06 8.79
CA PHE A 110 4.52 -0.31 10.05
C PHE A 110 3.11 0.18 10.40
N ALA A 111 2.78 0.09 11.69
CA ALA A 111 1.52 0.52 12.26
C ALA A 111 1.75 1.63 13.30
N LEU A 112 0.89 2.65 13.28
CA LEU A 112 0.77 3.66 14.33
C LEU A 112 -0.33 3.23 15.30
N LEU A 113 0.01 3.19 16.58
CA LEU A 113 -0.88 2.84 17.68
C LEU A 113 -1.42 4.10 18.36
N ASP A 114 -2.72 4.11 18.63
CA ASP A 114 -3.33 5.06 19.57
C ASP A 114 -3.30 4.46 20.98
N LYS A 115 -2.48 5.04 21.85
CA LYS A 115 -2.32 4.61 23.24
C LYS A 115 -3.24 5.35 24.23
N SER A 116 -4.13 6.23 23.75
CA SER A 116 -5.05 6.96 24.63
C SER A 116 -5.99 6.04 25.42
N SER A 117 -6.21 4.80 24.96
CA SER A 117 -7.04 3.78 25.64
C SER A 117 -6.28 2.93 26.67
N GLY A 118 -5.02 3.24 26.99
CA GLY A 118 -4.19 2.45 27.91
C GLY A 118 -3.41 1.31 27.23
N SER A 119 -2.54 0.63 27.98
CA SER A 119 -1.63 -0.40 27.45
C SER A 119 -2.33 -1.63 26.86
N ASP A 120 -3.49 -1.98 27.42
CA ASP A 120 -4.22 -3.22 27.06
C ASP A 120 -5.23 -3.00 25.93
N GLY A 121 -5.33 -1.77 25.40
CA GLY A 121 -6.31 -1.37 24.39
C GLY A 121 -5.71 -0.57 23.23
N ALA A 122 -4.40 -0.67 22.98
CA ALA A 122 -3.75 0.04 21.89
C ALA A 122 -4.35 -0.42 20.54
N LYS A 123 -4.92 0.54 19.79
CA LYS A 123 -5.58 0.30 18.50
C LYS A 123 -4.70 0.79 17.36
N ILE A 124 -4.63 0.08 16.24
CA ILE A 124 -4.00 0.60 15.03
C ILE A 124 -4.88 1.72 14.46
N VAL A 125 -4.30 2.90 14.29
CA VAL A 125 -5.00 4.09 13.74
C VAL A 125 -4.44 4.58 12.42
N ALA A 126 -3.23 4.15 12.05
CA ALA A 126 -2.69 4.29 10.70
C ALA A 126 -1.71 3.16 10.41
N ALA A 127 -1.51 2.87 9.13
CA ALA A 127 -0.60 1.83 8.68
C ALA A 127 0.02 2.20 7.34
N THR A 128 1.20 1.61 7.06
CA THR A 128 1.88 1.75 5.78
C THR A 128 2.56 0.45 5.37
N ILE A 129 2.59 0.22 4.05
CA ILE A 129 3.39 -0.80 3.39
C ILE A 129 4.38 -0.07 2.50
N THR A 130 5.66 -0.28 2.74
CA THR A 130 6.78 0.31 2.02
C THR A 130 7.72 -0.77 1.51
N PHE A 131 8.58 -0.40 0.58
CA PHE A 131 9.76 -1.16 0.23
C PHE A 131 10.98 -0.31 0.54
N PRO A 132 11.92 -0.82 1.35
CA PRO A 132 13.13 -0.08 1.65
C PRO A 132 13.91 0.22 0.35
N PRO A 133 14.82 1.21 0.39
CA PRO A 133 15.60 1.60 -0.76
C PRO A 133 16.31 0.42 -1.35
N ASN A 134 15.92 0.09 -2.58
CA ASN A 134 16.41 -1.10 -3.20
C ASN A 134 16.88 -0.85 -4.62
N ASN A 135 18.18 -1.01 -4.79
CA ASN A 135 18.84 -1.18 -6.07
C ASN A 135 18.44 -2.49 -6.80
N LYS A 136 17.67 -3.39 -6.18
CA LYS A 136 17.21 -4.67 -6.76
C LYS A 136 15.72 -4.73 -7.11
N LYS A 137 14.98 -3.60 -7.07
CA LYS A 137 13.55 -3.51 -7.40
C LYS A 137 12.63 -4.46 -6.59
N LEU A 138 12.55 -4.33 -5.24
CA LEU A 138 11.78 -5.30 -4.38
C LEU A 138 10.28 -5.29 -4.64
N TYR A 139 9.78 -4.17 -5.15
CA TYR A 139 8.38 -4.01 -5.51
C TYR A 139 7.99 -4.88 -6.71
N LEU A 140 8.96 -5.33 -7.52
CA LEU A 140 8.72 -6.21 -8.65
C LEU A 140 8.64 -7.67 -8.21
N LEU A 141 7.45 -8.25 -8.29
CA LEU A 141 7.24 -9.67 -8.06
C LEU A 141 7.77 -10.51 -9.22
N GLY A 142 8.79 -11.32 -8.96
CA GLY A 142 9.18 -12.40 -9.88
C GLY A 142 8.13 -13.51 -9.93
N THR A 143 8.10 -14.32 -10.99
CA THR A 143 7.11 -15.40 -11.16
C THR A 143 7.08 -16.38 -9.98
N CYS A 144 8.24 -16.80 -9.47
CA CYS A 144 8.28 -17.73 -8.34
C CYS A 144 7.85 -17.09 -7.02
N GLU A 145 8.12 -15.79 -6.85
CA GLU A 145 7.65 -15.04 -5.68
C GLU A 145 6.14 -14.90 -5.72
N MET A 146 5.57 -14.58 -6.88
CA MET A 146 4.12 -14.59 -7.09
C MET A 146 3.51 -15.96 -6.77
N ILE A 147 4.09 -17.07 -7.25
CA ILE A 147 3.63 -18.44 -6.93
C ILE A 147 3.70 -18.69 -5.42
N TYR A 148 4.80 -18.30 -4.77
CA TYR A 148 4.97 -18.43 -3.32
C TYR A 148 3.89 -17.65 -2.56
N LEU A 149 3.69 -16.37 -2.88
CA LEU A 149 2.69 -15.52 -2.24
C LEU A 149 1.27 -16.05 -2.45
N VAL A 150 0.92 -16.46 -3.67
CA VAL A 150 -0.40 -17.07 -3.96
C VAL A 150 -0.61 -18.32 -3.10
N ARG A 151 0.40 -19.18 -2.92
CA ARG A 151 0.31 -20.34 -2.03
C ARG A 151 0.10 -19.96 -0.57
N GLN A 152 0.83 -18.96 -0.07
CA GLN A 152 0.66 -18.44 1.30
C GLN A 152 -0.74 -17.85 1.55
N LEU A 153 -1.39 -17.34 0.50
CA LEU A 153 -2.71 -16.73 0.57
C LEU A 153 -3.86 -17.73 0.30
N GLY A 154 -3.63 -19.04 0.42
CA GLY A 154 -4.66 -20.07 0.21
C GLY A 154 -4.75 -20.61 -1.22
N GLY A 155 -3.75 -20.33 -2.06
CA GLY A 155 -3.65 -20.88 -3.41
C GLY A 155 -4.47 -20.13 -4.46
N ALA A 156 -4.51 -20.69 -5.68
CA ALA A 156 -5.20 -20.07 -6.82
C ALA A 156 -6.72 -19.93 -6.61
N SER A 157 -7.33 -20.75 -5.75
CA SER A 157 -8.75 -20.64 -5.40
C SER A 157 -9.05 -19.34 -4.64
N ALA A 158 -8.14 -18.89 -3.77
CA ALA A 158 -8.30 -17.68 -2.97
C ALA A 158 -8.11 -16.37 -3.76
N VAL A 159 -7.48 -16.42 -4.94
CA VAL A 159 -7.33 -15.25 -5.81
C VAL A 159 -8.73 -14.74 -6.24
N PRO A 160 -9.07 -13.46 -6.00
CA PRO A 160 -10.37 -12.89 -6.36
C PRO A 160 -10.68 -13.04 -7.87
N PRO A 161 -11.94 -13.34 -8.25
CA PRO A 161 -12.32 -13.46 -9.67
C PRO A 161 -11.95 -12.24 -10.52
N ALA A 162 -12.07 -11.03 -9.95
CA ALA A 162 -11.72 -9.77 -10.62
C ALA A 162 -10.25 -9.68 -11.06
N MET A 163 -9.34 -10.44 -10.41
CA MET A 163 -7.92 -10.51 -10.79
C MET A 163 -7.61 -11.62 -11.79
N LYS A 164 -8.47 -12.65 -11.91
CA LYS A 164 -8.24 -13.81 -12.76
C LYS A 164 -8.52 -13.53 -14.24
N GLY A 165 -9.40 -12.58 -14.55
CA GLY A 165 -9.79 -12.27 -15.91
C GLY A 165 -10.85 -11.16 -16.03
N GLY A 166 -11.38 -11.00 -17.24
CA GLY A 166 -12.41 -10.00 -17.53
C GLY A 166 -11.88 -8.56 -17.63
N SER A 167 -12.79 -7.59 -17.57
CA SER A 167 -12.44 -6.17 -17.71
C SER A 167 -11.64 -5.63 -16.53
N SER A 168 -11.92 -6.10 -15.31
CA SER A 168 -11.17 -5.66 -14.12
C SER A 168 -9.70 -6.07 -14.19
N ALA A 169 -9.39 -7.35 -14.45
CA ALA A 169 -8.02 -7.80 -14.60
C ALA A 169 -7.26 -7.07 -15.72
N LYS A 170 -7.94 -6.72 -16.82
CA LYS A 170 -7.35 -5.93 -17.92
C LYS A 170 -7.02 -4.51 -17.48
N ARG A 171 -7.89 -3.83 -16.75
CA ARG A 171 -7.61 -2.51 -16.18
C ARG A 171 -6.51 -2.57 -15.13
N LEU A 172 -6.52 -3.57 -14.25
CA LEU A 172 -5.47 -3.79 -13.26
C LEU A 172 -4.10 -3.98 -13.93
N LYS A 173 -4.03 -4.74 -15.04
CA LYS A 173 -2.80 -4.87 -15.83
C LYS A 173 -2.34 -3.53 -16.43
N LEU A 174 -3.26 -2.71 -16.95
CA LEU A 174 -2.91 -1.39 -17.48
C LEU A 174 -2.42 -0.44 -16.37
N LEU A 175 -3.05 -0.50 -15.20
CA LEU A 175 -2.62 0.23 -14.01
C LEU A 175 -1.21 -0.21 -13.59
N ASP A 176 -0.97 -1.52 -13.49
CA ASP A 176 0.35 -2.07 -13.18
C ASP A 176 1.43 -1.58 -14.17
N GLN A 177 1.13 -1.57 -15.47
CA GLN A 177 2.02 -1.04 -16.51
C GLN A 177 2.30 0.46 -16.34
N ALA A 178 1.27 1.25 -16.02
CA ALA A 178 1.42 2.68 -15.77
C ALA A 178 2.26 2.96 -14.52
N MET A 179 2.07 2.19 -13.44
CA MET A 179 2.88 2.28 -12.22
C MET A 179 4.33 1.91 -12.50
N HIS A 180 4.59 0.81 -13.23
CA HIS A 180 5.94 0.42 -13.63
C HIS A 180 6.64 1.51 -14.44
N LEU A 181 5.94 2.08 -15.43
CA LEU A 181 6.47 3.17 -16.23
C LEU A 181 6.78 4.39 -15.35
N SER A 182 5.81 4.80 -14.53
CA SER A 182 5.96 5.94 -13.61
C SER A 182 7.16 5.79 -12.70
N HIS A 183 7.30 4.62 -12.08
CA HIS A 183 8.40 4.31 -11.18
C HIS A 183 9.74 4.34 -11.92
N SER A 184 9.82 3.71 -13.10
CA SER A 184 11.06 3.66 -13.88
C SER A 184 11.55 5.03 -14.37
N GLU A 185 10.62 5.93 -14.73
CA GLU A 185 10.96 7.28 -15.22
C GLU A 185 11.28 8.27 -14.09
N ASN A 186 10.65 8.11 -12.92
CA ASN A 186 10.70 9.13 -11.86
C ASN A 186 11.48 8.72 -10.60
N ALA A 187 11.82 7.43 -10.46
CA ALA A 187 12.43 6.87 -9.26
C ALA A 187 13.56 5.88 -9.61
N SER A 188 14.43 6.25 -10.55
CA SER A 188 15.56 5.43 -11.00
C SER A 188 16.66 5.28 -9.93
N GLU A 189 16.84 6.30 -9.09
CA GLU A 189 17.78 6.29 -7.96
C GLU A 189 17.21 5.50 -6.77
N PRO A 190 18.06 4.99 -5.85
CA PRO A 190 17.60 4.40 -4.61
C PRO A 190 16.62 5.31 -3.85
N HIS A 191 15.46 4.77 -3.49
CA HIS A 191 14.40 5.52 -2.83
C HIS A 191 13.55 4.60 -1.95
N LEU A 192 12.99 5.14 -0.87
CA LEU A 192 11.95 4.48 -0.08
C LEU A 192 10.65 4.52 -0.88
N TYR A 193 10.13 3.37 -1.28
CA TYR A 193 8.87 3.30 -2.02
C TYR A 193 7.70 3.08 -1.07
N VAL A 194 6.72 3.99 -1.07
CA VAL A 194 5.49 3.87 -0.26
C VAL A 194 4.39 3.31 -1.17
N TRP A 195 3.98 2.07 -0.91
CA TRP A 195 2.98 1.39 -1.72
C TRP A 195 1.56 1.54 -1.15
N PHE A 196 1.42 1.40 0.18
CA PHE A 196 0.18 1.69 0.89
C PHE A 196 0.44 2.66 2.03
N LEU A 197 -0.47 3.60 2.23
CA LEU A 197 -0.52 4.46 3.40
C LEU A 197 -1.98 4.82 3.67
N ALA A 198 -2.47 4.53 4.87
CA ALA A 198 -3.80 4.94 5.27
C ALA A 198 -3.88 5.25 6.77
N ALA A 199 -4.84 6.11 7.11
CA ALA A 199 -5.38 6.21 8.45
C ALA A 199 -6.73 5.49 8.50
N ALA A 200 -7.09 4.93 9.66
CA ALA A 200 -8.41 4.32 9.85
C ALA A 200 -9.53 5.32 9.52
N LEU A 201 -10.58 4.85 8.84
CA LEU A 201 -11.65 5.72 8.29
C LEU A 201 -12.28 6.62 9.37
N ARG A 202 -12.53 6.06 10.56
CA ARG A 202 -13.14 6.77 11.70
C ARG A 202 -12.17 7.66 12.48
N GLU A 203 -10.91 7.69 12.07
CA GLU A 203 -9.82 8.39 12.77
C GLU A 203 -9.23 9.54 11.93
N LYS A 204 -9.89 9.89 10.82
CA LYS A 204 -9.47 10.99 9.93
C LYS A 204 -9.49 12.33 10.68
N GLY A 205 -8.61 13.25 10.26
CA GLY A 205 -8.51 14.59 10.85
C GLY A 205 -7.73 14.66 12.18
N LYS A 206 -7.29 13.53 12.75
CA LYS A 206 -6.53 13.47 14.01
C LYS A 206 -5.01 13.61 13.86
N GLY A 207 -4.52 13.90 12.65
CA GLY A 207 -3.09 14.07 12.37
C GLY A 207 -2.28 12.77 12.19
N TYR A 208 -2.92 11.59 12.24
CA TYR A 208 -2.24 10.29 12.07
C TYR A 208 -1.52 10.14 10.72
N GLY A 209 -2.10 10.67 9.63
CA GLY A 209 -1.41 10.74 8.34
C GLY A 209 -0.11 11.55 8.41
N LYS A 210 -0.14 12.73 9.04
CA LYS A 210 1.06 13.56 9.25
C LYS A 210 2.10 12.86 10.11
N ARG A 211 1.65 12.16 11.15
CA ARG A 211 2.53 11.36 12.03
C ARG A 211 3.27 10.28 11.24
N MET A 212 2.56 9.52 10.41
CA MET A 212 3.16 8.51 9.52
C MET A 212 4.09 9.12 8.48
N MET A 213 3.73 10.25 7.86
CA MET A 213 4.61 10.94 6.91
C MET A 213 5.90 11.42 7.56
N ASN A 214 5.85 11.91 8.79
CA ASN A 214 7.06 12.29 9.52
C ASN A 214 7.95 11.08 9.82
N PHE A 215 7.36 9.95 10.19
CA PHE A 215 8.10 8.70 10.35
C PHE A 215 8.79 8.28 9.04
N LEU A 216 8.08 8.29 7.92
CA LEU A 216 8.64 7.91 6.62
C LEU A 216 9.76 8.84 6.15
N LYS A 217 9.65 10.14 6.40
CA LYS A 217 10.73 11.12 6.14
C LYS A 217 11.97 10.82 6.96
N ASN A 218 11.82 10.63 8.26
CA ASN A 218 12.95 10.30 9.13
C ASN A 218 13.60 8.97 8.70
N ALA A 219 12.80 7.97 8.33
CA ALA A 219 13.31 6.71 7.80
C ALA A 219 14.10 6.89 6.49
N ALA A 220 13.60 7.72 5.57
CA ALA A 220 14.30 8.02 4.32
C ALA A 220 15.59 8.83 4.56
N ASP A 221 15.59 9.78 5.50
CA ASP A 221 16.76 10.55 5.91
C ASP A 221 17.83 9.64 6.51
N ASN A 222 17.44 8.71 7.41
CA ASN A 222 18.33 7.70 7.99
C ASN A 222 18.98 6.80 6.93
N MET A 223 18.24 6.52 5.86
CA MET A 223 18.74 5.73 4.73
C MET A 223 19.47 6.57 3.67
N ASN A 224 19.49 7.90 3.81
CA ASN A 224 20.02 8.87 2.85
C ASN A 224 19.42 8.70 1.43
N VAL A 225 18.10 8.61 1.34
CA VAL A 225 17.38 8.44 0.08
C VAL A 225 16.14 9.32 -0.03
N LYS A 226 15.60 9.44 -1.24
CA LYS A 226 14.31 10.09 -1.47
C LYS A 226 13.16 9.15 -1.15
N ILE A 227 11.95 9.70 -1.00
CA ILE A 227 10.71 8.92 -0.96
C ILE A 227 9.99 9.06 -2.29
N TYR A 228 9.40 7.97 -2.76
CA TYR A 228 8.58 7.94 -3.95
C TYR A 228 7.27 7.17 -3.69
N LEU A 229 6.20 7.58 -4.36
CA LEU A 229 4.90 6.91 -4.38
C LEU A 229 4.14 7.29 -5.65
N GLU A 230 3.26 6.40 -6.10
CA GLU A 230 2.16 6.76 -6.99
C GLU A 230 0.96 7.23 -6.17
N CYS A 231 0.27 8.27 -6.65
CA CYS A 231 -0.85 8.87 -5.96
C CYS A 231 -2.04 8.98 -6.91
N GLY A 232 -3.20 8.50 -6.46
CA GLY A 232 -4.45 8.64 -7.16
C GLY A 232 -5.36 9.72 -6.56
N GLY A 233 -5.85 10.63 -7.41
CA GLY A 233 -6.84 11.66 -7.06
C GLY A 233 -6.28 12.93 -6.41
N GLN A 234 -6.89 14.08 -6.75
CA GLN A 234 -6.42 15.42 -6.34
C GLN A 234 -6.34 15.63 -4.82
N LYS A 235 -7.25 15.01 -4.06
CA LYS A 235 -7.25 15.11 -2.59
C LYS A 235 -5.98 14.51 -1.98
N ASN A 236 -5.56 13.35 -2.48
CA ASN A 236 -4.34 12.69 -2.03
C ASN A 236 -3.11 13.46 -2.52
N GLU A 237 -3.13 13.98 -3.76
CA GLU A 237 -2.04 14.84 -4.28
C GLU A 237 -1.79 16.03 -3.33
N SER A 238 -2.87 16.69 -2.89
CA SER A 238 -2.81 17.85 -1.98
C SER A 238 -2.23 17.47 -0.62
N PHE A 239 -2.63 16.30 -0.08
CA PHE A 239 -2.08 15.77 1.16
C PHE A 239 -0.56 15.55 1.06
N TYR A 240 -0.08 14.91 0.00
CA TYR A 240 1.36 14.66 -0.17
C TYR A 240 2.15 15.94 -0.46
N GLN A 241 1.62 16.86 -1.26
CA GLN A 241 2.24 18.18 -1.51
C GLN A 241 2.46 18.97 -0.22
N HIS A 242 1.49 18.95 0.70
CA HIS A 242 1.63 19.56 2.02
C HIS A 242 2.79 18.95 2.85
N HIS A 243 3.17 17.70 2.55
CA HIS A 243 4.29 17.01 3.19
C HIS A 243 5.60 17.08 2.37
N GLY A 244 5.68 17.96 1.37
CA GLY A 244 6.89 18.24 0.60
C GLY A 244 7.05 17.42 -0.68
N TYR A 245 6.05 16.63 -1.08
CA TYR A 245 6.10 15.89 -2.34
C TYR A 245 5.87 16.82 -3.53
N GLN A 246 6.45 16.44 -4.67
CA GLN A 246 6.27 17.12 -5.93
C GLN A 246 5.66 16.15 -6.94
N VAL A 247 4.61 16.59 -7.64
CA VAL A 247 4.07 15.84 -8.78
C VAL A 247 5.11 15.87 -9.90
N LYS A 248 5.61 14.70 -10.30
CA LYS A 248 6.58 14.59 -11.40
C LYS A 248 5.89 14.49 -12.75
N LYS A 249 4.91 13.59 -12.87
CA LYS A 249 4.18 13.32 -14.10
C LYS A 249 2.85 12.63 -13.78
N ARG A 250 1.85 12.82 -14.64
CA ARG A 250 0.57 12.09 -14.58
C ARG A 250 0.54 11.05 -15.69
N TYR A 251 -0.02 9.88 -15.38
CA TYR A 251 -0.07 8.72 -16.26
C TYR A 251 -1.53 8.32 -16.46
N PRO A 252 -2.24 8.93 -17.43
CA PRO A 252 -3.63 8.57 -17.68
C PRO A 252 -3.72 7.13 -18.21
N ILE A 253 -4.78 6.43 -17.83
CA ILE A 253 -5.05 5.05 -18.21
C ILE A 253 -6.41 5.00 -18.90
N GLU A 254 -6.50 4.35 -20.05
CA GLU A 254 -7.74 4.20 -20.80
C GLU A 254 -8.04 2.73 -21.10
N TYR A 255 -9.32 2.35 -20.96
CA TYR A 255 -9.78 1.02 -21.30
C TYR A 255 -11.24 1.05 -21.75
N LYS A 256 -11.50 0.71 -23.03
CA LYS A 256 -12.83 0.59 -23.62
C LYS A 256 -13.76 1.80 -23.35
N GLY A 257 -13.24 3.02 -23.49
CA GLY A 257 -14.01 4.25 -23.27
C GLY A 257 -14.08 4.73 -21.82
N CYS A 258 -13.60 3.94 -20.85
CA CYS A 258 -13.37 4.41 -19.48
C CYS A 258 -11.95 4.98 -19.36
N SER A 259 -11.79 6.12 -18.67
CA SER A 259 -10.48 6.72 -18.40
C SER A 259 -10.26 7.00 -16.93
N TYR A 260 -9.03 6.81 -16.46
CA TYR A 260 -8.51 7.30 -15.19
C TYR A 260 -7.43 8.32 -15.48
N ARG A 261 -7.53 9.54 -14.92
CA ARG A 261 -6.66 10.68 -15.25
C ARG A 261 -6.08 11.33 -14.01
#